data_AF-A0A1C0SPW2-F1
#
_entry.id   AF-A0A1C0SPW2-F1
#
_cell.length_a   1.000
_cell.length_b   1.000
_cell.length_c   1.000
_cell.angle_alpha   90.00
_cell.angle_beta   90.00
_cell.angle_gamma   90.00
#
_symmetry.space_group_name_H-M   'P 1'
#
loop_
_entity.id
_entity.type
_entity.pdbx_description
1 polymer ?
#
loop_
_entity_poly.entity_id
_entity_poly.type
_entity_poly.pdbx_seq_one_letter_code
_entity_poly.pdbx_strand_id
1 'polypeptide(L)' 'MTRTIHTTVREYEELLAAEFRRDGHHVEDVGGNIVATIVVFADDGEPRGRQIDLSRYAQAIERKLS' A
#
# COMPACT_ATOMS: atom_id res chain seq x y z
N MET A 1 5.79 -31.44 -2.72
CA MET A 1 5.07 -30.83 -1.58
C MET A 1 4.75 -29.40 -1.96
N THR A 2 3.48 -29.10 -2.24
CA THR A 2 3.04 -27.74 -2.59
C THR A 2 3.09 -26.92 -1.31
N ARG A 3 4.04 -25.99 -1.23
CA ARG A 3 4.19 -25.08 -0.09
C ARG A 3 3.03 -24.09 -0.17
N THR A 4 1.98 -24.29 0.61
CA THR A 4 0.91 -23.29 0.73
C THR A 4 1.51 -22.10 1.47
N ILE A 5 1.74 -21.00 0.75
CA ILE A 5 2.23 -19.75 1.33
C ILE A 5 1.00 -19.09 1.96
N HIS A 6 0.92 -19.12 3.29
CA HIS A 6 -0.06 -18.31 4.02
C HIS A 6 0.52 -16.90 4.12
N THR A 7 0.29 -16.07 3.10
CA THR A 7 0.60 -14.64 3.18
C THR A 7 -0.57 -13.93 3.84
N THR A 8 -0.29 -13.21 4.93
CA THR A 8 -1.25 -12.39 5.68
C THR A 8 -1.45 -11.03 5.01
N VAL A 9 -2.58 -10.36 5.29
CA VAL A 9 -2.80 -8.95 4.92
C VAL A 9 -1.59 -8.07 5.26
N ARG A 10 -0.97 -8.26 6.44
CA ARG A 10 0.19 -7.45 6.88
C ARG A 10 1.40 -7.61 5.97
N GLU A 11 1.69 -8.81 5.52
CA GLU A 11 2.81 -9.05 4.58
C GLU A 11 2.55 -8.37 3.23
N TYR A 12 1.30 -8.34 2.76
CA TYR A 12 0.94 -7.59 1.56
C TYR A 12 1.05 -6.08 1.76
N GLU A 13 0.69 -5.55 2.93
CA GLU A 13 0.91 -4.13 3.26
C GLU A 13 2.40 -3.78 3.18
N GLU A 14 3.27 -4.64 3.72
CA GLU A 14 4.72 -4.43 3.70
C GLU A 14 5.31 -4.53 2.29
N LEU A 15 4.82 -5.46 1.46
CA LEU A 15 5.21 -5.56 0.05
C LEU A 15 4.80 -4.29 -0.72
N LEU A 16 3.54 -3.85 -0.58
CA LEU A 16 3.07 -2.62 -1.19
C LEU A 16 3.89 -1.42 -0.69
N ALA A 17 4.17 -1.34 0.61
CA ALA A 17 5.00 -0.28 1.18
C ALA A 17 6.39 -0.24 0.54
N ALA A 18 7.02 -1.39 0.32
CA ALA A 18 8.33 -1.47 -0.34
C ALA A 18 8.28 -0.99 -1.79
N GLU A 19 7.22 -1.35 -2.53
CA GLU A 19 7.01 -0.88 -3.91
C GLU A 19 6.84 0.64 -3.97
N PHE A 20 5.97 1.20 -3.12
CA PHE A 20 5.75 2.65 -3.07
C PHE A 20 7.03 3.42 -2.69
N ARG A 21 7.82 2.91 -1.75
CA ARG A 21 9.12 3.52 -1.41
C ARG A 21 10.10 3.47 -2.57
N ARG A 22 10.14 2.37 -3.32
CA ARG A 22 10.98 2.23 -4.52
C ARG A 22 10.60 3.25 -5.59
N ASP A 23 9.32 3.56 -5.69
CA ASP A 23 8.79 4.56 -6.63
C ASP A 23 8.96 6.00 -6.11
N GLY A 24 9.59 6.18 -4.95
CA GLY A 24 9.92 7.50 -4.37
C GLY A 24 8.82 8.09 -3.49
N HIS A 25 7.77 7.33 -3.16
CA HIS A 25 6.70 7.79 -2.28
C HIS A 25 7.11 7.71 -0.81
N HIS A 26 6.62 8.66 -0.01
CA HIS A 26 6.76 8.60 1.45
C HIS A 26 5.77 7.58 2.02
N VAL A 27 6.25 6.70 2.90
CA VAL A 27 5.45 5.65 3.52
C VAL A 27 5.71 5.59 5.02
N GLU A 28 4.64 5.58 5.81
CA GLU A 28 4.66 5.65 7.27
C GLU A 28 3.65 4.66 7.90
N ASP A 29 3.89 4.25 9.14
CA ASP A 29 2.93 3.48 9.95
C ASP A 29 2.20 4.45 10.88
N VAL A 30 0.89 4.56 10.73
CA VAL A 30 0.04 5.47 11.49
C VAL A 30 -1.04 4.65 12.18
N GLY A 31 -0.87 4.46 13.50
CA GLY A 31 -1.85 3.74 14.32
C GLY A 31 -2.02 2.27 13.94
N GLY A 32 -0.97 1.62 13.41
CA GLY A 32 -0.98 0.22 12.99
C GLY A 32 -1.31 0.00 11.51
N ASN A 33 -1.70 1.05 10.79
CA ASN A 33 -1.98 0.98 9.35
C ASN A 33 -0.80 1.59 8.57
N ILE A 34 -0.39 0.92 7.49
CA ILE A 34 0.63 1.48 6.60
C ILE A 34 -0.01 2.43 5.60
N VAL A 35 0.47 3.67 5.58
CA VAL A 35 -0.04 4.75 4.75
C VAL A 35 1.05 5.23 3.80
N ALA A 36 0.72 5.36 2.51
CA ALA A 36 1.57 5.97 1.51
C ALA A 36 1.06 7.37 1.14
N THR A 37 1.96 8.35 1.03
CA THR A 37 1.65 9.68 0.52
C THR A 37 2.03 9.76 -0.95
N ILE A 38 1.03 9.99 -1.81
CA ILE A 38 1.22 10.21 -3.24
C ILE A 38 0.98 11.68 -3.60
N VAL A 39 1.62 12.16 -4.65
CA VAL A 39 1.32 13.48 -5.23
C VAL A 39 0.26 13.30 -6.31
N VAL A 40 -0.87 13.99 -6.16
CA VAL A 40 -1.92 14.07 -7.18
C VAL A 40 -2.03 15.49 -7.68
N PHE A 41 -2.26 15.68 -8.97
CA PHE A 41 -2.55 17.00 -9.54
C PHE A 41 -4.05 17.24 -9.45
N ALA A 42 -4.45 18.32 -8.80
CA ALA A 42 -5.85 18.75 -8.79
C ALA A 42 -6.24 19.37 -10.15
N ASP A 43 -7.54 19.63 -10.35
CA ASP A 43 -8.06 20.20 -11.61
C ASP A 43 -7.46 21.59 -11.94
N ASP A 44 -6.94 22.28 -10.91
CA ASP A 44 -6.21 23.54 -11.00
C ASP A 44 -4.72 23.36 -11.40
N GLY A 45 -4.25 22.12 -11.54
CA GLY A 45 -2.86 21.79 -11.85
C GLY A 45 -1.91 21.80 -10.64
N GLU A 46 -2.41 22.13 -9.44
CA GLU A 46 -1.57 22.20 -8.24
C GLU A 46 -1.29 20.80 -7.66
N PRO A 47 -0.04 20.47 -7.33
CA PRO A 47 0.31 19.21 -6.69
C PRO A 47 -0.19 19.18 -5.25
N ARG A 48 -0.95 18.14 -4.89
CA ARG A 48 -1.44 17.90 -3.54
C ARG A 48 -1.00 16.53 -3.05
N GLY A 49 -0.46 16.49 -1.83
CA GLY A 49 -0.17 15.23 -1.15
C GLY A 49 -1.48 14.57 -0.71
N ARG A 50 -1.70 13.32 -1.12
CA ARG A 50 -2.81 12.49 -0.70
C ARG A 50 -2.29 11.24 -0.01
N GLN A 51 -2.72 11.04 1.23
CA GLN A 51 -2.48 9.82 1.97
C GLN A 51 -3.43 8.70 1.51
N ILE A 52 -2.88 7.50 1.33
CA ILE A 52 -3.59 6.30 0.94
C ILE A 52 -3.26 5.19 1.94
N ASP A 53 -4.31 4.64 2.54
CA ASP A 53 -4.25 3.44 3.37
C ASP A 53 -4.08 2.19 2.48
N LEU A 54 -2.99 1.46 2.71
CA LEU A 54 -2.62 0.28 1.92
C LEU A 54 -3.38 -0.98 2.34
N SER A 55 -4.03 -1.01 3.51
CA SER A 55 -4.75 -2.18 4.04
C SER A 55 -5.87 -2.64 3.11
N ARG A 56 -6.59 -1.70 2.48
CA ARG A 56 -7.67 -2.06 1.52
C ARG A 56 -7.12 -2.76 0.27
N TYR A 57 -5.93 -2.37 -0.19
CA TYR A 57 -5.28 -2.99 -1.34
C TYR A 57 -4.76 -4.37 -0.97
N ALA A 58 -4.11 -4.50 0.20
CA ALA A 58 -3.66 -5.78 0.73
C ALA A 58 -4.80 -6.80 0.86
N GLN A 59 -5.95 -6.40 1.44
CA GLN A 59 -7.15 -7.25 1.54
C GLN A 59 -7.75 -7.61 0.17
N ALA A 60 -7.62 -6.76 -0.85
CA ALA A 60 -8.08 -7.08 -2.20
C ALA A 60 -7.16 -8.08 -2.90
N ILE A 61 -5.85 -8.02 -2.65
CA ILE A 61 -4.87 -8.99 -3.15
C ILE A 61 -5.10 -10.35 -2.50
N GLU A 62 -5.21 -10.40 -1.17
CA GLU A 62 -5.46 -11.64 -0.41
C GLU A 62 -6.72 -12.37 -0.89
N ARG A 63 -7.84 -11.64 -1.07
CA ARG A 63 -9.11 -12.20 -1.56
C ARG A 63 -9.05 -12.74 -2.99
N LYS A 64 -8.15 -12.23 -3.84
CA LYS A 64 -8.00 -12.71 -5.23
C LYS A 64 -7.13 -13.95 -5.34
N LEU A 65 -6.24 -14.16 -4.37
CA LEU A 65 -5.26 -15.26 -4.37
C LEU A 65 -5.69 -16.43 -3.47
N SER A 66 -6.73 -16.25 -2.66
CA SER A 66 -7.39 -17.29 -1.86
C SER A 66 -8.41 -18.06 -2.69
#